data_AF-A0A8J6Z4X3-F1
#
_entry.id   AF-A0A8J6Z4X3-F1
#
_cell.length_a   1.000
_cell.length_b   1.000
_cell.length_c   1.000
_cell.angle_alpha   90.00
_cell.angle_beta   90.00
_cell.angle_gamma   90.00
#
_symmetry.space_group_name_H-M   'P 1'
#
loop_
_entity.id
_entity.type
_entity.pdbx_description
1 polymer ?
#
loop_
_entity_poly.entity_id
_entity_poly.type
_entity_poly.pdbx_seq_one_letter_code
_entity_poly.pdbx_strand_id
1 'polypeptide(L)'
;MEIYEHSLPFSLPLARLYQEEFEKVAHLYDYDPYQEESYRIRLHRLKDSPHVNRFRMVEALADYNKRVGNEESLSQLERLSDPQAVVVVGGQQPGLLTGPLYTVYKVLTILAVAKREEERLNVPVIPLFWIAGEDHDWDEVNHVYVPNGEGVEKIRIPHPGKERSSISHISLPSGGLHTFLDSFFSYHPLTAHTEELKGKLYPLAEESRTLSEFFARLLVTLFPGEGLLLLDSADPAFRALEGEMVEKFLSSPETLSSLLERGKGKVRGLGIAPQIESERDSANLFLYENGTRLLLEQDGVNFISKRGKRGWKREELLALAKRNPERFSC
;
A
#
# COMPACT_ATOMS: atom_id res chain seq x y z
N MET A 1 25.90 -17.97 -1.88
CA MET A 1 25.42 -16.79 -2.63
C MET A 1 26.43 -15.69 -2.41
N GLU A 2 26.95 -15.11 -3.48
CA GLU A 2 27.86 -13.95 -3.43
C GLU A 2 27.06 -12.69 -3.74
N ILE A 3 27.32 -11.60 -3.04
CA ILE A 3 26.65 -10.31 -3.24
C ILE A 3 27.67 -9.35 -3.84
N TYR A 4 27.33 -8.79 -4.99
CA TYR A 4 28.13 -7.79 -5.70
C TYR A 4 27.38 -6.46 -5.72
N GLU A 5 28.09 -5.37 -5.46
CA GLU A 5 27.54 -4.03 -5.52
C GLU A 5 27.90 -3.37 -6.86
N HIS A 6 26.88 -2.85 -7.55
CA HIS A 6 27.04 -2.12 -8.80
C HIS A 6 26.34 -0.76 -8.69
N SER A 7 27.03 0.31 -9.07
CA SER A 7 26.41 1.62 -9.22
C SER A 7 25.80 1.74 -10.62
N LEU A 8 24.47 1.83 -10.68
CA LEU A 8 23.72 2.01 -11.92
C LEU A 8 23.06 3.40 -11.90
N PRO A 9 23.11 4.16 -13.00
CA PRO A 9 22.50 5.49 -13.05
C PRO A 9 20.97 5.40 -12.99
N PHE A 10 20.34 6.19 -12.13
CA PHE A 10 18.88 6.32 -12.11
C PHE A 10 18.41 7.22 -13.26
N SER A 11 17.43 6.72 -14.03
CA SER A 11 16.86 7.45 -15.17
C SER A 11 15.88 8.54 -14.75
N LEU A 12 15.26 8.43 -13.57
CA LEU A 12 14.31 9.41 -13.06
C LEU A 12 15.05 10.56 -12.37
N PRO A 13 14.97 11.82 -12.87
CA PRO A 13 15.78 12.92 -12.38
C PRO A 13 15.64 13.18 -10.87
N LEU A 14 14.40 13.14 -10.35
CA LEU A 14 14.16 13.39 -8.93
C LEU A 14 14.70 12.27 -8.03
N ALA A 15 14.53 11.01 -8.44
CA ALA A 15 15.05 9.86 -7.69
C ALA A 15 16.58 9.84 -7.69
N ARG A 16 17.20 10.20 -8.82
CA ARG A 16 18.64 10.36 -8.91
C ARG A 16 19.15 11.42 -7.95
N LEU A 17 18.57 12.62 -7.96
CA LEU A 17 18.94 13.68 -7.02
C LEU A 17 18.73 13.24 -5.56
N TYR A 18 17.63 12.56 -5.26
CA TYR A 18 17.37 12.03 -3.94
C TYR A 18 18.46 11.07 -3.46
N GLN A 19 19.00 10.23 -4.35
CA GLN A 19 20.00 9.23 -3.99
C GLN A 19 21.45 9.72 -4.02
N GLU A 20 21.80 10.55 -4.99
CA GLU A 20 23.19 10.96 -5.25
C GLU A 20 23.52 12.36 -4.67
N GLU A 21 22.53 13.25 -4.58
CA GLU A 21 22.71 14.69 -4.31
C GLU A 21 21.55 15.22 -3.41
N PHE A 22 21.32 14.55 -2.27
CA PHE A 22 20.14 14.79 -1.42
C PHE A 22 20.01 16.26 -0.99
N GLU A 23 21.11 16.97 -0.80
CA GLU A 23 21.12 18.39 -0.45
C GLU A 23 20.36 19.27 -1.46
N LYS A 24 20.34 18.88 -2.74
CA LYS A 24 19.58 19.60 -3.79
C LYS A 24 18.08 19.42 -3.64
N VAL A 25 17.64 18.34 -3.00
CA VAL A 25 16.21 18.02 -2.79
C VAL A 25 15.78 18.09 -1.34
N ALA A 26 16.67 18.40 -0.40
CA ALA A 26 16.37 18.43 1.04
C ALA A 26 15.15 19.32 1.37
N HIS A 27 14.95 20.43 0.66
CA HIS A 27 13.79 21.33 0.83
C HIS A 27 12.42 20.71 0.41
N LEU A 28 12.43 19.53 -0.20
CA LEU A 28 11.25 18.72 -0.53
C LEU A 28 10.88 17.71 0.56
N TYR A 29 11.79 17.41 1.49
CA TYR A 29 11.64 16.36 2.49
C TYR A 29 11.85 16.93 3.90
N ASP A 30 11.17 16.35 4.89
CA ASP A 30 11.33 16.77 6.30
C ASP A 30 12.64 16.23 6.92
N TYR A 31 13.21 15.17 6.36
CA TYR A 31 14.35 14.43 6.92
C TYR A 31 15.30 13.95 5.83
N ASP A 32 16.59 13.90 6.15
CA ASP A 32 17.61 13.26 5.32
C ASP A 32 17.68 11.75 5.66
N PRO A 33 17.32 10.85 4.72
CA PRO A 33 17.28 9.41 4.97
C PRO A 33 18.68 8.78 5.17
N TYR A 34 19.74 9.49 4.81
CA TYR A 34 21.13 9.03 4.92
C TYR A 34 21.79 9.44 6.25
N GLN A 35 21.10 10.27 7.05
CA GLN A 35 21.58 10.70 8.36
C GLN A 35 20.91 9.92 9.49
N GLU A 36 21.70 9.32 10.37
CA GLU A 36 21.18 8.62 11.54
C GLU A 36 20.35 9.56 12.46
N GLU A 37 20.77 10.81 12.58
CA GLU A 37 20.10 11.80 13.43
C GLU A 37 18.66 12.08 12.98
N SER A 38 18.36 11.98 11.69
CA SER A 38 17.00 12.11 11.17
C SER A 38 16.01 11.14 11.83
N TYR A 39 16.44 9.92 12.11
CA TYR A 39 15.60 8.90 12.75
C TYR A 39 15.33 9.26 14.22
N ARG A 40 16.33 9.80 14.94
CA ARG A 40 16.17 10.27 16.32
C ARG A 40 15.23 11.47 16.41
N ILE A 41 15.38 12.43 15.50
CA ILE A 41 14.48 13.60 15.42
C ILE A 41 13.05 13.14 15.12
N ARG A 42 12.88 12.21 14.16
CA ARG A 42 11.56 11.66 13.83
C ARG A 42 10.93 10.95 15.03
N LEU A 43 11.68 10.13 15.75
CA LEU A 43 11.20 9.44 16.95
C LEU A 43 10.73 10.44 18.03
N HIS A 44 11.47 11.53 18.27
CA HIS A 44 11.05 12.57 19.20
C HIS A 44 9.76 13.25 18.75
N ARG A 45 9.65 13.65 17.48
CA ARG A 45 8.44 14.30 16.94
C ARG A 45 7.20 13.39 17.02
N LEU A 46 7.37 12.07 16.92
CA LEU A 46 6.27 11.11 17.04
C LEU A 46 5.70 11.05 18.47
N LYS A 47 6.50 11.35 19.50
CA LYS A 47 6.01 11.43 20.90
C LYS A 47 5.00 12.56 21.09
N ASP A 48 5.18 13.66 20.36
CA ASP A 48 4.33 14.86 20.44
C ASP A 48 3.17 14.86 19.41
N SER A 49 3.06 13.82 18.60
CA SER A 49 2.01 13.72 17.57
C SER A 49 0.64 13.40 18.20
N PRO A 50 -0.48 13.85 17.59
CA PRO A 50 -1.81 13.52 18.09
C PRO A 50 -1.94 12.01 18.31
N HIS A 51 -2.42 11.61 19.50
CA HIS A 51 -2.48 10.20 19.87
C HIS A 51 -3.40 9.44 18.90
N VAL A 52 -2.79 8.67 18.00
CA VAL A 52 -3.48 7.59 17.28
C VAL A 52 -4.06 6.64 18.32
N ASN A 53 -5.27 6.13 18.09
CA ASN A 53 -5.83 5.08 18.92
C ASN A 53 -5.08 3.76 18.68
N ARG A 54 -3.89 3.65 19.29
CA ARG A 54 -2.96 2.51 19.15
C ARG A 54 -3.64 1.19 19.49
N PHE A 55 -4.50 1.20 20.51
CA PHE A 55 -5.27 0.02 20.91
C PHE A 55 -6.14 -0.49 19.76
N ARG A 56 -6.98 0.37 19.17
CA ARG A 56 -7.83 -0.05 18.03
C ARG A 56 -7.04 -0.39 16.78
N MET A 57 -5.91 0.27 16.54
CA MET A 57 -5.00 -0.08 15.45
C MET A 57 -4.43 -1.49 15.64
N VAL A 58 -3.99 -1.84 16.86
CA VAL A 58 -3.51 -3.17 17.20
C VAL A 58 -4.61 -4.23 17.01
N GLU A 59 -5.85 -3.94 17.43
CA GLU A 59 -7.00 -4.83 17.19
C GLU A 59 -7.25 -5.06 15.69
N ALA A 60 -7.31 -4.00 14.89
CA ALA A 60 -7.51 -4.10 13.44
C ALA A 60 -6.39 -4.91 12.75
N LEU A 61 -5.13 -4.69 13.16
CA LEU A 61 -3.99 -5.46 12.65
C LEU A 61 -4.06 -6.92 13.09
N ALA A 62 -4.47 -7.22 14.33
CA ALA A 62 -4.62 -8.59 14.81
C ALA A 62 -5.64 -9.36 13.98
N ASP A 63 -6.81 -8.76 13.75
CA ASP A 63 -7.89 -9.37 12.99
C ASP A 63 -7.48 -9.62 11.54
N TYR A 64 -6.84 -8.63 10.90
CA TYR A 64 -6.35 -8.78 9.53
C TYR A 64 -5.30 -9.88 9.41
N ASN A 65 -4.28 -9.88 10.28
CA ASN A 65 -3.18 -10.84 10.20
C ASN A 65 -3.63 -12.28 10.51
N LYS A 66 -4.57 -12.49 11.44
CA LYS A 66 -5.20 -13.82 11.65
C LYS A 66 -5.93 -14.31 10.41
N ARG A 67 -6.73 -13.45 9.78
CA ARG A 67 -7.54 -13.82 8.60
C ARG A 67 -6.70 -14.25 7.41
N VAL A 68 -5.50 -13.69 7.24
CA VAL A 68 -4.57 -14.06 6.16
C VAL A 68 -3.54 -15.13 6.58
N GLY A 69 -3.69 -15.75 7.76
CA GLY A 69 -2.83 -16.83 8.24
C GLY A 69 -1.47 -16.39 8.78
N ASN A 70 -1.28 -15.09 9.08
CA ASN A 70 -0.02 -14.53 9.58
C ASN A 70 0.08 -14.57 11.12
N GLU A 71 -0.26 -15.69 11.74
CA GLU A 71 -0.36 -15.79 13.21
C GLU A 71 0.98 -15.60 13.93
N GLU A 72 2.09 -15.99 13.30
CA GLU A 72 3.43 -15.82 13.87
C GLU A 72 3.81 -14.35 14.09
N SER A 73 3.26 -13.45 13.25
CA SER A 73 3.48 -12.01 13.38
C SER A 73 2.74 -11.38 14.57
N LEU A 74 1.78 -12.07 15.19
CA LEU A 74 0.96 -11.50 16.27
C LEU A 74 1.79 -11.14 17.52
N SER A 75 2.93 -11.80 17.72
CA SER A 75 3.91 -11.41 18.76
C SER A 75 4.40 -9.96 18.61
N GLN A 76 4.40 -9.42 17.39
CA GLN A 76 4.77 -8.02 17.12
C GLN A 76 3.72 -7.04 17.60
N LEU A 77 2.46 -7.47 17.75
CA LEU A 77 1.37 -6.61 18.23
C LEU A 77 1.50 -6.30 19.73
N GLU A 78 2.04 -7.25 20.50
CA GLU A 78 2.40 -7.00 21.90
C GLU A 78 3.46 -5.91 21.99
N ARG A 79 4.48 -5.98 21.13
CA ARG A 79 5.54 -4.95 21.03
C ARG A 79 4.98 -3.61 20.55
N LEU A 80 4.09 -3.64 19.56
CA LEU A 80 3.43 -2.46 19.02
C LEU A 80 2.51 -1.77 20.04
N SER A 81 2.09 -2.46 21.09
CA SER A 81 1.31 -1.88 22.19
C SER A 81 2.16 -1.00 23.11
N ASP A 82 3.49 -1.09 23.06
CA ASP A 82 4.39 -0.16 23.75
C ASP A 82 4.17 1.27 23.19
N PRO A 83 3.93 2.28 24.05
CA PRO A 83 3.79 3.67 23.62
C PRO A 83 4.99 4.22 22.83
N GLN A 84 6.20 3.69 23.07
CA GLN A 84 7.43 4.08 22.37
C GLN A 84 7.63 3.34 21.05
N ALA A 85 6.86 2.28 20.78
CA ALA A 85 6.99 1.52 19.54
C ALA A 85 6.65 2.37 18.33
N VAL A 86 7.51 2.28 17.31
CA VAL A 86 7.33 2.92 16.00
C VAL A 86 7.30 1.86 14.91
N VAL A 87 6.94 2.27 13.69
CA VAL A 87 6.72 1.35 12.57
C VAL A 87 7.55 1.81 11.38
N VAL A 88 8.25 0.87 10.73
CA VAL A 88 8.78 1.09 9.38
C VAL A 88 7.73 0.56 8.42
N VAL A 89 7.22 1.46 7.57
CA VAL A 89 6.15 1.15 6.62
C VAL A 89 6.70 1.31 5.20
N GLY A 90 6.45 0.30 4.39
CA GLY A 90 6.52 0.40 2.93
C GLY A 90 5.37 -0.39 2.33
N GLY A 91 5.12 -0.24 1.04
CA GLY A 91 3.95 -0.86 0.44
C GLY A 91 4.02 -1.02 -1.07
N GLN A 92 3.05 -1.78 -1.57
CA GLN A 92 2.82 -2.03 -2.98
C GLN A 92 1.36 -2.46 -3.22
N GLN A 93 0.87 -2.27 -4.44
CA GLN A 93 -0.39 -2.89 -4.88
C GLN A 93 -0.27 -4.43 -4.85
N PRO A 94 -1.38 -5.14 -4.62
CA PRO A 94 -1.39 -6.60 -4.52
C PRO A 94 -1.29 -7.28 -5.90
N GLY A 95 -0.11 -7.23 -6.52
CA GLY A 95 0.16 -7.87 -7.81
C GLY A 95 0.06 -9.40 -7.76
N LEU A 96 -0.44 -10.00 -8.84
CA LEU A 96 -0.52 -11.44 -8.98
C LEU A 96 0.87 -12.10 -8.81
N LEU A 97 0.94 -13.17 -8.01
CA LEU A 97 2.20 -13.80 -7.57
C LEU A 97 3.23 -12.81 -7.00
N THR A 98 2.76 -11.87 -6.17
CA THR A 98 3.51 -10.74 -5.58
C THR A 98 3.88 -9.61 -6.55
N GLY A 99 3.52 -9.74 -7.83
CA GLY A 99 3.84 -8.77 -8.86
C GLY A 99 5.34 -8.71 -9.17
N PRO A 100 5.89 -7.53 -9.50
CA PRO A 100 7.31 -7.39 -9.79
C PRO A 100 8.21 -7.69 -8.58
N LEU A 101 9.44 -8.14 -8.83
CA LEU A 101 10.42 -8.49 -7.79
C LEU A 101 10.72 -7.39 -6.78
N TYR A 102 10.52 -6.11 -7.15
CA TYR A 102 10.71 -5.02 -6.21
C TYR A 102 9.78 -5.12 -4.99
N THR A 103 8.66 -5.85 -5.06
CA THR A 103 7.78 -6.10 -3.91
C THR A 103 8.53 -6.85 -2.83
N VAL A 104 9.22 -7.94 -3.21
CA VAL A 104 10.07 -8.74 -2.32
C VAL A 104 11.23 -7.89 -1.79
N TYR A 105 11.87 -7.07 -2.64
CA TYR A 105 12.93 -6.17 -2.19
C TYR A 105 12.45 -5.11 -1.21
N LYS A 106 11.23 -4.58 -1.38
CA LYS A 106 10.61 -3.66 -0.43
C LYS A 106 10.37 -4.33 0.92
N VAL A 107 9.85 -5.57 0.94
CA VAL A 107 9.69 -6.33 2.20
C VAL A 107 11.03 -6.53 2.90
N LEU A 108 12.05 -7.01 2.18
CA LEU A 108 13.40 -7.18 2.73
C LEU A 108 13.98 -5.86 3.26
N THR A 109 13.72 -4.74 2.57
CA THR A 109 14.15 -3.41 3.01
C THR A 109 13.44 -2.99 4.29
N ILE A 110 12.13 -3.19 4.40
CA ILE A 110 11.35 -2.89 5.60
C ILE A 110 11.90 -3.67 6.80
N LEU A 111 12.11 -4.98 6.64
CA LEU A 111 12.68 -5.85 7.68
C LEU A 111 14.08 -5.39 8.10
N ALA A 112 14.96 -5.13 7.13
CA ALA A 112 16.33 -4.70 7.39
C ALA A 112 16.40 -3.34 8.08
N VAL A 113 15.59 -2.37 7.65
CA VAL A 113 15.54 -1.03 8.26
C VAL A 113 14.92 -1.09 9.65
N ALA A 114 13.84 -1.85 9.84
CA ALA A 114 13.22 -2.02 11.16
C ALA A 114 14.22 -2.57 12.17
N LYS A 115 14.91 -3.67 11.82
CA LYS A 115 15.96 -4.26 12.68
C LYS A 115 17.08 -3.28 12.98
N ARG A 116 17.62 -2.61 11.94
CA ARG A 116 18.73 -1.66 12.09
C ARG A 116 18.36 -0.48 13.00
N GLU A 117 17.18 0.09 12.83
CA GLU A 117 16.75 1.25 13.60
C GLU A 117 16.29 0.88 15.02
N GLU A 118 15.80 -0.34 15.24
CA GLU A 118 15.54 -0.86 16.59
C GLU A 118 16.83 -0.90 17.43
N GLU A 119 17.91 -1.44 16.86
CA GLU A 119 19.22 -1.48 17.52
C GLU A 119 19.77 -0.08 17.83
N ARG A 120 19.56 0.89 16.92
CA ARG A 120 20.07 2.26 17.06
C ARG A 120 19.26 3.16 17.97
N LEU A 121 17.94 3.04 17.92
CA LEU A 121 17.00 3.89 18.66
C LEU A 121 16.66 3.31 20.04
N ASN A 122 16.91 2.02 20.26
CA ASN A 122 16.63 1.31 21.49
C ASN A 122 15.14 1.42 21.92
N VAL A 123 14.26 1.33 20.93
CA VAL A 123 12.79 1.23 21.08
C VAL A 123 12.28 0.17 20.11
N PRO A 124 11.12 -0.46 20.33
CA PRO A 124 10.57 -1.41 19.36
C PRO A 124 10.30 -0.73 18.00
N VAL A 125 10.82 -1.32 16.93
CA VAL A 125 10.57 -0.86 15.55
C VAL A 125 9.94 -2.01 14.77
N ILE A 126 8.66 -1.85 14.45
CA ILE A 126 7.84 -2.93 13.89
C ILE A 126 7.84 -2.83 12.36
N PRO A 127 8.17 -3.92 11.63
CA PRO A 127 8.08 -3.94 10.18
C PRO A 127 6.62 -4.13 9.74
N LEU A 128 6.10 -3.22 8.93
CA LEU A 128 4.73 -3.29 8.39
C LEU A 128 4.72 -3.11 6.89
N PHE A 129 4.05 -4.03 6.20
CA PHE A 129 3.80 -3.95 4.77
C PHE A 129 2.37 -3.46 4.50
N TRP A 130 2.27 -2.31 3.83
CA TRP A 130 1.03 -1.71 3.36
C TRP A 130 0.65 -2.28 1.99
N ILE A 131 -0.41 -3.08 1.96
CA ILE A 131 -1.02 -3.59 0.75
C ILE A 131 -1.97 -2.52 0.24
N ALA A 132 -1.67 -1.92 -0.92
CA ALA A 132 -2.49 -0.87 -1.52
C ALA A 132 -3.74 -1.46 -2.21
N GLY A 133 -4.58 -2.12 -1.41
CA GLY A 133 -5.76 -2.83 -1.86
C GLY A 133 -6.96 -1.92 -2.17
N GLU A 134 -6.95 -0.68 -1.68
CA GLU A 134 -7.96 0.35 -2.01
C GLU A 134 -7.84 0.90 -3.44
N ASP A 135 -6.71 0.67 -4.11
CA ASP A 135 -6.54 1.05 -5.51
C ASP A 135 -7.48 0.23 -6.41
N HIS A 136 -7.78 0.77 -7.59
CA HIS A 136 -8.74 0.25 -8.55
C HIS A 136 -8.09 -0.12 -9.90
N ASP A 137 -6.78 0.09 -10.06
CA ASP A 137 -6.05 -0.28 -11.27
C ASP A 137 -5.81 -1.80 -11.35
N TRP A 138 -6.86 -2.53 -11.74
CA TRP A 138 -6.81 -3.97 -11.94
C TRP A 138 -5.78 -4.38 -13.00
N ASP A 139 -5.60 -3.59 -14.05
CA ASP A 139 -4.75 -3.95 -15.18
C ASP A 139 -3.25 -3.90 -14.83
N GLU A 140 -2.89 -3.14 -13.80
CA GLU A 140 -1.54 -3.15 -13.22
C GLU A 140 -1.24 -4.42 -12.43
N VAL A 141 -2.22 -4.97 -11.69
CA VAL A 141 -1.99 -6.09 -10.75
C VAL A 141 -2.35 -7.47 -11.28
N ASN A 142 -3.19 -7.57 -12.31
CA ASN A 142 -3.83 -8.83 -12.71
C ASN A 142 -2.94 -9.81 -13.49
N HIS A 143 -1.64 -9.58 -13.59
CA HIS A 143 -0.80 -10.30 -14.54
C HIS A 143 0.63 -10.52 -14.06
N VAL A 144 1.27 -11.48 -14.71
CA VAL A 144 2.71 -11.71 -14.64
C VAL A 144 3.28 -11.88 -16.05
N TYR A 145 4.58 -11.71 -16.15
CA TYR A 145 5.35 -11.88 -17.37
C TYR A 145 6.19 -13.15 -17.26
N VAL A 146 6.03 -14.09 -18.20
CA VAL A 146 6.77 -15.35 -18.23
C VAL A 146 7.57 -15.49 -19.52
N PRO A 147 8.77 -16.09 -19.51
CA PRO A 147 9.49 -16.38 -20.74
C PRO A 147 8.75 -17.42 -21.59
N ASN A 148 8.68 -17.23 -22.91
CA ASN A 148 8.06 -18.20 -23.85
C ASN A 148 9.02 -18.70 -24.95
N GLY A 149 10.33 -18.58 -24.74
CA GLY A 149 11.38 -19.00 -25.68
C GLY A 149 11.69 -17.97 -26.78
N GLU A 150 10.69 -17.19 -27.22
CA GLU A 150 10.85 -16.14 -28.24
C GLU A 150 10.79 -14.72 -27.64
N GLY A 151 10.42 -14.61 -26.37
CA GLY A 151 10.32 -13.36 -25.65
C GLY A 151 9.61 -13.58 -24.32
N VAL A 152 8.63 -12.73 -24.06
CA VAL A 152 7.89 -12.68 -22.80
C VAL A 152 6.40 -12.71 -23.09
N GLU A 153 5.68 -13.62 -22.44
CA GLU A 153 4.23 -13.75 -22.49
C GLU A 153 3.59 -13.11 -21.26
N LYS A 154 2.47 -12.40 -21.45
CA LYS A 154 1.70 -11.80 -20.34
C LYS A 154 0.52 -12.72 -19.98
N ILE A 155 0.66 -13.46 -18.89
CA ILE A 155 -0.42 -14.29 -18.33
C ILE A 155 -1.22 -13.43 -17.34
N ARG A 156 -2.55 -13.43 -17.44
CA ARG A 156 -3.41 -12.58 -16.63
C ARG A 156 -4.71 -13.24 -16.19
N ILE A 157 -5.30 -12.70 -15.12
CA ILE A 157 -6.67 -12.97 -14.71
C ILE A 157 -7.58 -11.84 -15.25
N PRO A 158 -8.56 -12.15 -16.12
CA PRO A 158 -9.52 -11.15 -16.58
C PRO A 158 -10.29 -10.51 -15.44
N HIS A 159 -10.64 -9.23 -15.57
CA HIS A 159 -11.49 -8.56 -14.58
C HIS A 159 -12.85 -9.27 -14.49
N PRO A 160 -13.33 -9.66 -13.30
CA PRO A 160 -14.53 -10.49 -13.17
C PRO A 160 -15.85 -9.71 -13.34
N GLY A 161 -15.82 -8.39 -13.19
CA GLY A 161 -16.99 -7.52 -13.31
C GLY A 161 -16.80 -6.31 -14.22
N LYS A 162 -17.77 -5.39 -14.20
CA LYS A 162 -17.68 -4.07 -14.86
C LYS A 162 -17.55 -2.92 -13.85
N GLU A 163 -17.73 -3.21 -12.56
CA GLU A 163 -17.70 -2.20 -11.50
C GLU A 163 -16.27 -1.75 -11.24
N ARG A 164 -16.09 -0.43 -11.13
CA ARG A 164 -14.83 0.16 -10.69
C ARG A 164 -14.82 0.13 -9.17
N SER A 165 -14.35 -0.98 -8.62
CA SER A 165 -14.11 -1.12 -7.18
C SER A 165 -12.63 -1.28 -6.90
N SER A 166 -12.32 -1.30 -5.62
CA SER A 166 -10.96 -1.53 -5.16
C SER A 166 -10.57 -2.99 -5.31
N ILE A 167 -9.29 -3.27 -5.51
CA ILE A 167 -8.76 -4.61 -5.74
C ILE A 167 -9.18 -5.57 -4.62
N SER A 168 -9.17 -5.12 -3.37
CA SER A 168 -9.60 -5.93 -2.21
C SER A 168 -11.11 -6.14 -2.10
N HIS A 169 -11.92 -5.44 -2.90
CA HIS A 169 -13.37 -5.65 -2.99
C HIS A 169 -13.77 -6.46 -4.23
N ILE A 170 -12.83 -6.76 -5.13
CA ILE A 170 -13.09 -7.55 -6.34
C ILE A 170 -12.98 -9.03 -5.99
N SER A 171 -14.13 -9.68 -5.86
CA SER A 171 -14.21 -11.14 -5.72
C SER A 171 -13.82 -11.83 -7.02
N LEU A 172 -12.89 -12.78 -6.92
CA LEU A 172 -12.48 -13.65 -8.01
C LEU A 172 -13.54 -14.74 -8.27
N PRO A 173 -13.71 -15.17 -9.53
CA PRO A 173 -14.58 -16.30 -9.83
C PRO A 173 -13.97 -17.58 -9.24
N SER A 174 -14.83 -18.52 -8.83
CA SER A 174 -14.39 -19.82 -8.32
C SER A 174 -13.43 -20.50 -9.31
N GLY A 175 -12.26 -20.91 -8.83
CA GLY A 175 -11.22 -21.54 -9.65
C GLY A 175 -10.43 -20.58 -10.56
N GLY A 176 -10.69 -19.27 -10.54
CA GLY A 176 -9.96 -18.30 -11.37
C GLY A 176 -8.45 -18.29 -11.11
N LEU A 177 -8.05 -18.36 -9.83
CA LEU A 177 -6.64 -18.50 -9.45
C LEU A 177 -6.06 -19.86 -9.85
N HIS A 178 -6.84 -20.95 -9.76
CA HIS A 178 -6.40 -22.27 -10.22
C HIS A 178 -6.11 -22.28 -11.72
N THR A 179 -7.02 -21.76 -12.54
CA THR A 179 -6.82 -21.66 -14.00
C THR A 179 -5.59 -20.81 -14.34
N PHE A 180 -5.38 -19.73 -13.60
CA PHE A 180 -4.17 -18.93 -13.75
C PHE A 180 -2.90 -19.72 -13.38
N LEU A 181 -2.89 -20.45 -12.27
CA LEU A 181 -1.75 -21.27 -11.84
C LEU A 181 -1.45 -22.39 -12.84
N ASP A 182 -2.48 -23.06 -13.38
CA ASP A 182 -2.34 -24.05 -14.44
C ASP A 182 -1.63 -23.47 -15.67
N SER A 183 -2.06 -22.28 -16.11
CA SER A 183 -1.41 -21.54 -17.18
C SER A 183 0.03 -21.21 -16.79
N PHE A 184 0.27 -20.60 -15.63
CA PHE A 184 1.60 -20.22 -15.17
C PHE A 184 2.59 -21.39 -15.18
N PHE A 185 2.21 -22.53 -14.61
CA PHE A 185 3.08 -23.71 -14.58
C PHE A 185 3.30 -24.35 -15.95
N SER A 186 2.38 -24.19 -16.91
CA SER A 186 2.57 -24.72 -18.27
C SER A 186 3.64 -24.00 -19.09
N TYR A 187 3.98 -22.76 -18.74
CA TYR A 187 5.09 -22.01 -19.36
C TYR A 187 6.45 -22.31 -18.73
N HIS A 188 6.50 -23.05 -17.62
CA HIS A 188 7.74 -23.32 -16.89
C HIS A 188 8.15 -24.79 -17.04
N PRO A 189 9.46 -25.08 -17.20
CA PRO A 189 9.94 -26.45 -17.15
C PRO A 189 9.67 -27.06 -15.78
N LEU A 190 9.36 -28.35 -15.77
CA LEU A 190 9.26 -29.10 -14.52
C LEU A 190 10.65 -29.21 -13.88
N THR A 191 10.74 -28.86 -12.61
CA THR A 191 11.96 -28.97 -11.80
C THR A 191 11.66 -29.79 -10.54
N ALA A 192 12.70 -30.10 -9.76
CA ALA A 192 12.55 -30.75 -8.47
C ALA A 192 11.68 -29.95 -7.46
N HIS A 193 11.48 -28.64 -7.70
CA HIS A 193 10.72 -27.75 -6.83
C HIS A 193 9.27 -27.54 -7.27
N THR A 194 8.90 -27.98 -8.49
CA THR A 194 7.60 -27.64 -9.07
C THR A 194 6.44 -28.19 -8.24
N GLU A 195 6.48 -29.45 -7.85
CA GLU A 195 5.39 -30.06 -7.08
C GLU A 195 5.27 -29.49 -5.65
N GLU A 196 6.41 -29.14 -5.03
CA GLU A 196 6.39 -28.44 -3.74
C GLU A 196 5.73 -27.06 -3.86
N LEU A 197 6.10 -26.28 -4.90
CA LEU A 197 5.50 -24.97 -5.14
C LEU A 197 4.00 -25.08 -5.44
N LYS A 198 3.57 -26.03 -6.26
CA LYS A 198 2.14 -26.30 -6.48
C LYS A 198 1.44 -26.63 -5.15
N GLY A 199 2.02 -27.52 -4.35
CA GLY A 199 1.50 -27.90 -3.04
C GLY A 199 1.31 -26.73 -2.07
N LYS A 200 2.07 -25.63 -2.25
CA LYS A 200 1.87 -24.38 -1.50
C LYS A 200 0.85 -23.45 -2.18
N LEU A 201 0.96 -23.24 -3.50
CA LEU A 201 0.18 -22.20 -4.19
C LEU A 201 -1.30 -22.54 -4.38
N TYR A 202 -1.65 -23.79 -4.70
CA TYR A 202 -3.05 -24.17 -4.94
C TYR A 202 -3.93 -24.07 -3.68
N PRO A 203 -3.49 -24.52 -2.48
CA PRO A 203 -4.27 -24.27 -1.26
C PRO A 203 -4.49 -22.78 -0.98
N LEU A 204 -3.46 -21.95 -1.15
CA LEU A 204 -3.60 -20.49 -0.99
C LEU A 204 -4.60 -19.90 -2.00
N ALA A 205 -4.60 -20.40 -3.24
CA ALA A 205 -5.54 -19.98 -4.26
C ALA A 205 -7.00 -20.34 -3.90
N GLU A 206 -7.23 -21.52 -3.32
CA GLU A 206 -8.56 -21.97 -2.89
C GLU A 206 -9.07 -21.16 -1.68
N GLU A 207 -8.17 -20.79 -0.76
CA GLU A 207 -8.51 -20.02 0.44
C GLU A 207 -8.68 -18.50 0.20
N SER A 208 -8.35 -18.01 -1.01
CA SER A 208 -8.35 -16.59 -1.34
C SER A 208 -9.54 -16.22 -2.22
N ARG A 209 -10.33 -15.23 -1.76
CA ARG A 209 -11.49 -14.71 -2.49
C ARG A 209 -11.14 -13.52 -3.37
N THR A 210 -10.08 -12.79 -3.04
CA THR A 210 -9.63 -11.61 -3.76
C THR A 210 -8.16 -11.74 -4.11
N LEU A 211 -7.70 -10.90 -5.06
CA LEU A 211 -6.28 -10.85 -5.39
C LEU A 211 -5.44 -10.34 -4.22
N SER A 212 -5.98 -9.43 -3.39
CA SER A 212 -5.32 -8.92 -2.20
C SER A 212 -5.11 -10.00 -1.13
N GLU A 213 -6.12 -10.84 -0.89
CA GLU A 213 -5.99 -11.97 0.05
C GLU A 213 -4.93 -12.97 -0.42
N PHE A 214 -4.92 -13.31 -1.72
CA PHE A 214 -3.91 -14.21 -2.29
C PHE A 214 -2.51 -13.62 -2.15
N PHE A 215 -2.36 -12.32 -2.45
CA PHE A 215 -1.11 -11.59 -2.29
C PHE A 215 -0.61 -11.61 -0.83
N ALA A 216 -1.48 -11.30 0.13
CA ALA A 216 -1.14 -11.27 1.55
C ALA A 216 -0.63 -12.64 2.01
N ARG A 217 -1.37 -13.71 1.70
CA ARG A 217 -1.01 -15.09 2.05
C ARG A 217 0.30 -15.56 1.40
N LEU A 218 0.60 -15.09 0.19
CA LEU A 218 1.90 -15.33 -0.44
C LEU A 218 3.03 -14.66 0.33
N LEU A 219 2.85 -13.42 0.79
CA LEU A 219 3.87 -12.75 1.61
C LEU A 219 4.11 -13.49 2.92
N VAL A 220 3.06 -13.98 3.59
CA VAL A 220 3.21 -14.84 4.79
C VAL A 220 4.05 -16.08 4.48
N THR A 221 3.80 -16.72 3.33
CA THR A 221 4.54 -17.93 2.92
C THR A 221 6.00 -17.64 2.57
N LEU A 222 6.30 -16.45 2.05
CA LEU A 222 7.65 -16.05 1.65
C LEU A 222 8.51 -15.56 2.82
N PHE A 223 7.88 -15.00 3.86
CA PHE A 223 8.56 -14.41 5.03
C PHE A 223 8.05 -15.01 6.35
N PRO A 224 8.04 -16.35 6.49
CA PRO A 224 7.57 -17.00 7.71
C PRO A 224 8.48 -16.62 8.88
N GLY A 225 7.90 -16.32 10.04
CA GLY A 225 8.63 -16.00 11.26
C GLY A 225 9.40 -14.67 11.28
N GLU A 226 9.42 -13.89 10.19
CA GLU A 226 10.18 -12.64 10.11
C GLU A 226 9.51 -11.46 10.83
N GLY A 227 8.31 -11.66 11.39
CA GLY A 227 7.57 -10.64 12.13
C GLY A 227 7.00 -9.52 11.25
N LEU A 228 6.88 -9.73 9.94
CA LEU A 228 6.25 -8.76 9.05
C LEU A 228 4.74 -8.66 9.32
N LEU A 229 4.26 -7.51 9.79
CA LEU A 229 2.82 -7.25 9.86
C LEU A 229 2.28 -6.83 8.50
N LEU A 230 1.11 -7.33 8.14
CA LEU A 230 0.40 -6.94 6.92
C LEU A 230 -0.78 -6.02 7.26
N LEU A 231 -1.01 -5.02 6.41
CA LEU A 231 -2.16 -4.14 6.48
C LEU A 231 -2.69 -3.88 5.08
N ASP A 232 -3.95 -4.20 4.83
CA ASP A 232 -4.65 -3.81 3.60
C ASP A 232 -5.33 -2.46 3.78
N SER A 233 -5.08 -1.53 2.87
CA SER A 233 -5.65 -0.19 2.91
C SER A 233 -7.16 -0.14 2.69
N ALA A 234 -7.75 -1.20 2.14
CA ALA A 234 -9.20 -1.36 2.04
C ALA A 234 -9.82 -2.11 3.24
N ASP A 235 -9.03 -2.54 4.23
CA ASP A 235 -9.59 -3.25 5.38
C ASP A 235 -10.57 -2.38 6.18
N PRO A 236 -11.83 -2.81 6.38
CA PRO A 236 -12.83 -1.98 7.05
C PRO A 236 -12.48 -1.61 8.49
N ALA A 237 -11.78 -2.49 9.23
CA ALA A 237 -11.42 -2.21 10.62
C ALA A 237 -10.33 -1.13 10.70
N PHE A 238 -9.36 -1.15 9.77
CA PHE A 238 -8.37 -0.08 9.68
C PHE A 238 -8.98 1.23 9.18
N ARG A 239 -9.79 1.18 8.12
CA ARG A 239 -10.50 2.35 7.59
C ARG A 239 -11.38 3.03 8.65
N ALA A 240 -11.89 2.26 9.61
CA ALA A 240 -12.67 2.80 10.73
C ALA A 240 -11.91 3.81 11.61
N LEU A 241 -10.58 3.80 11.56
CA LEU A 241 -9.69 4.67 12.33
C LEU A 241 -9.42 6.01 11.63
N GLU A 242 -9.77 6.13 10.35
CA GLU A 242 -9.38 7.27 9.52
C GLU A 242 -10.44 8.38 9.48
N GLY A 243 -11.54 8.25 10.23
CA GLY A 243 -12.65 9.21 10.25
C GLY A 243 -12.19 10.65 10.48
N GLU A 244 -11.33 10.89 11.48
CA GLU A 244 -10.81 12.24 11.75
C GLU A 244 -9.98 12.81 10.59
N MET A 245 -9.22 11.97 9.88
CA MET A 245 -8.44 12.38 8.72
C MET A 245 -9.37 12.74 7.56
N VAL A 246 -10.37 11.89 7.29
CA VAL A 246 -11.39 12.13 6.27
C VAL A 246 -12.16 13.42 6.57
N GLU A 247 -12.55 13.65 7.83
CA GLU A 247 -13.21 14.90 8.23
C GLU A 247 -12.35 16.14 7.98
N LYS A 248 -11.04 16.06 8.25
CA LYS A 248 -10.10 17.17 7.94
C LYS A 248 -10.03 17.45 6.44
N PHE A 249 -9.99 16.41 5.62
CA PHE A 249 -9.94 16.56 4.16
C PHE A 249 -11.26 17.15 3.62
N LEU A 250 -12.41 16.69 4.12
CA LEU A 250 -13.72 17.24 3.75
C LEU A 250 -13.93 18.68 4.24
N SER A 251 -13.32 19.06 5.36
CA SER A 251 -13.45 20.41 5.94
C SER A 251 -12.56 21.45 5.28
N SER A 252 -11.46 21.03 4.63
CA SER A 252 -10.46 21.93 4.07
C SER A 252 -9.89 21.44 2.72
N PRO A 253 -10.74 21.13 1.72
CA PRO A 253 -10.28 20.58 0.44
C PRO A 253 -9.35 21.53 -0.33
N GLU A 254 -9.58 22.85 -0.26
CA GLU A 254 -8.74 23.85 -0.94
C GLU A 254 -7.31 23.87 -0.37
N THR A 255 -7.16 23.50 0.90
CA THR A 255 -5.85 23.41 1.56
C THR A 255 -5.01 22.31 0.93
N LEU A 256 -5.59 21.14 0.65
CA LEU A 256 -4.84 20.05 0.04
C LEU A 256 -4.43 20.36 -1.40
N SER A 257 -5.36 20.88 -2.21
CA SER A 257 -5.08 21.28 -3.60
C SER A 257 -3.98 22.35 -3.68
N SER A 258 -4.03 23.37 -2.80
CA SER A 258 -3.00 24.41 -2.75
C SER A 258 -1.64 23.89 -2.24
N LEU A 259 -1.62 22.98 -1.25
CA LEU A 259 -0.39 22.33 -0.79
C LEU A 259 0.24 21.46 -1.88
N LEU A 260 -0.57 20.73 -2.64
CA LEU A 260 -0.12 19.91 -3.75
C LEU A 260 0.47 20.77 -4.87
N GLU A 261 -0.19 21.86 -5.27
CA GLU A 261 0.35 22.79 -6.26
C GLU A 261 1.64 23.47 -5.78
N ARG A 262 1.75 23.78 -4.48
CA ARG A 262 3.00 24.26 -3.88
C ARG A 262 4.12 23.21 -4.00
N GLY A 263 3.82 21.95 -3.71
CA GLY A 263 4.76 20.83 -3.88
C GLY A 263 5.23 20.70 -5.33
N LYS A 264 4.29 20.68 -6.29
CA LYS A 264 4.60 20.68 -7.73
C LYS A 264 5.44 21.89 -8.14
N GLY A 265 5.17 23.07 -7.58
CA GLY A 265 5.94 24.28 -7.83
C GLY A 265 7.41 24.14 -7.40
N LYS A 266 7.67 23.53 -6.24
CA LYS A 266 9.05 23.24 -5.79
C LYS A 266 9.77 22.29 -6.75
N VAL A 267 9.09 21.21 -7.20
CA VAL A 267 9.66 20.26 -8.16
C VAL A 267 9.95 20.91 -9.52
N ARG A 268 9.03 21.75 -10.03
CA ARG A 268 9.25 22.55 -11.25
C ARG A 268 10.44 23.51 -11.09
N GLY A 269 10.66 24.06 -9.90
CA GLY A 269 11.81 24.90 -9.58
C GLY A 269 13.17 24.21 -9.76
N LEU A 270 13.20 22.88 -9.73
CA LEU A 270 14.39 22.06 -10.03
C LEU A 270 14.54 21.75 -11.53
N GLY A 271 13.66 22.27 -12.40
CA GLY A 271 13.62 21.92 -13.81
C GLY A 271 13.05 20.53 -14.10
N ILE A 272 12.35 19.93 -13.12
CA ILE A 272 11.80 18.56 -13.22
C ILE A 272 10.27 18.64 -13.38
N ALA A 273 9.72 17.83 -14.28
CA ALA A 273 8.28 17.70 -14.44
C ALA A 273 7.67 16.94 -13.23
N PRO A 274 6.65 17.48 -12.55
CA PRO A 274 5.95 16.75 -11.50
C PRO A 274 5.30 15.46 -12.03
N GLN A 275 5.38 14.37 -11.26
CA GLN A 275 4.85 13.05 -11.65
C GLN A 275 3.38 12.84 -11.31
N ILE A 276 2.84 13.63 -10.39
CA ILE A 276 1.43 13.55 -9.99
C ILE A 276 0.62 14.55 -10.82
N GLU A 277 -0.33 14.04 -11.59
CA GLU A 277 -1.42 14.84 -12.14
C GLU A 277 -2.49 15.00 -11.07
N SER A 278 -3.06 16.19 -10.94
CA SER A 278 -4.22 16.40 -10.07
C SER A 278 -5.15 17.41 -10.70
N GLU A 279 -6.44 17.11 -10.65
CA GLU A 279 -7.50 18.02 -11.07
C GLU A 279 -7.70 19.05 -9.95
N ARG A 280 -7.88 20.33 -10.33
CA ARG A 280 -7.96 21.44 -9.35
C ARG A 280 -9.07 21.24 -8.32
N ASP A 281 -10.16 20.62 -8.75
CA ASP A 281 -11.38 20.43 -7.97
C ASP A 281 -11.42 19.04 -7.31
N SER A 282 -10.36 18.23 -7.41
CA SER A 282 -10.29 16.92 -6.73
C SER A 282 -10.27 17.12 -5.22
N ALA A 283 -11.17 16.45 -4.50
CA ALA A 283 -11.12 16.34 -3.04
C ALA A 283 -10.01 15.39 -2.57
N ASN A 284 -9.41 14.62 -3.48
CA ASN A 284 -8.43 13.55 -3.20
C ASN A 284 -8.96 12.55 -2.15
N LEU A 285 -10.25 12.26 -2.29
CA LEU A 285 -10.99 11.28 -1.51
C LEU A 285 -11.95 10.57 -2.45
N PHE A 286 -12.18 9.30 -2.16
CA PHE A 286 -13.17 8.49 -2.83
C PHE A 286 -14.25 8.05 -1.85
N LEU A 287 -15.46 7.85 -2.34
CA LEU A 287 -16.59 7.33 -1.60
C LEU A 287 -17.07 6.03 -2.24
N TYR A 288 -17.19 4.97 -1.44
CA TYR A 288 -17.83 3.73 -1.85
C TYR A 288 -19.34 3.87 -1.80
N GLU A 289 -19.97 3.52 -2.93
CA GLU A 289 -21.40 3.51 -3.08
C GLU A 289 -21.85 2.37 -3.98
N ASN A 290 -22.71 1.50 -3.45
CA ASN A 290 -23.22 0.32 -4.16
C ASN A 290 -22.10 -0.49 -4.83
N GLY A 291 -21.01 -0.77 -4.10
CA GLY A 291 -19.86 -1.52 -4.60
C GLY A 291 -18.88 -0.72 -5.49
N THR A 292 -19.22 0.50 -5.91
CA THR A 292 -18.38 1.34 -6.77
C THR A 292 -17.60 2.37 -5.97
N ARG A 293 -16.33 2.58 -6.33
CA ARG A 293 -15.45 3.63 -5.78
C ARG A 293 -15.57 4.90 -6.60
N LEU A 294 -16.12 5.97 -6.03
CA LEU A 294 -16.41 7.23 -6.71
C LEU A 294 -15.44 8.33 -6.26
N LEU A 295 -14.70 8.96 -7.18
CA LEU A 295 -13.90 10.14 -6.85
C LEU A 295 -14.82 11.30 -6.49
N LEU A 296 -14.54 11.95 -5.35
CA LEU A 296 -15.21 13.17 -4.93
C LEU A 296 -14.51 14.40 -5.54
N GLU A 297 -15.29 15.25 -6.18
CA GLU A 297 -14.89 16.55 -6.68
C GLU A 297 -15.63 17.63 -5.89
N GLN A 298 -14.98 18.77 -5.68
CA GLN A 298 -15.54 19.91 -4.98
C GLN A 298 -16.49 20.69 -5.91
N ASP A 299 -17.67 21.02 -5.41
CA ASP A 299 -18.65 21.89 -6.06
C ASP A 299 -19.08 23.01 -5.08
N GLY A 300 -18.32 24.10 -5.09
CA GLY A 300 -18.45 25.18 -4.11
C GLY A 300 -18.21 24.67 -2.69
N VAL A 301 -19.23 24.72 -1.83
CA VAL A 301 -19.16 24.18 -0.46
C VAL A 301 -19.46 22.68 -0.39
N ASN A 302 -20.04 22.11 -1.45
CA ASN A 302 -20.52 20.73 -1.53
C ASN A 302 -19.57 19.84 -2.33
N PHE A 303 -19.96 18.58 -2.54
CA PHE A 303 -19.20 17.59 -3.29
C PHE A 303 -20.07 16.90 -4.33
N ILE A 304 -19.46 16.52 -5.46
CA ILE A 304 -20.08 15.72 -6.50
C ILE A 304 -19.20 14.52 -6.84
N SER A 305 -19.79 13.47 -7.40
CA SER A 305 -19.01 12.39 -8.00
C SER A 305 -18.43 12.87 -9.33
N LYS A 306 -17.22 12.43 -9.66
CA LYS A 306 -16.62 12.69 -10.97
C LYS A 306 -17.62 12.39 -12.09
N ARG A 307 -17.90 13.39 -12.94
CA ARG A 307 -18.96 13.43 -13.99
C ARG A 307 -20.37 13.77 -13.51
N GLY A 308 -20.54 14.33 -12.30
CA GLY A 308 -21.74 15.03 -11.85
C GLY A 308 -23.00 14.18 -11.66
N LYS A 309 -22.87 12.84 -11.53
CA LYS A 309 -24.04 11.95 -11.45
C LYS A 309 -24.75 11.98 -10.10
N ARG A 310 -24.06 12.44 -9.07
CA ARG A 310 -24.54 12.51 -7.68
C ARG A 310 -23.82 13.61 -6.92
N GLY A 311 -24.53 14.29 -6.04
CA GLY A 311 -23.99 15.32 -5.16
C GLY A 311 -24.32 15.05 -3.70
N TRP A 312 -23.51 15.61 -2.81
CA TRP A 312 -23.64 15.53 -1.36
C TRP A 312 -23.36 16.88 -0.73
N LYS A 313 -24.10 17.21 0.31
CA LYS A 313 -23.73 18.35 1.16
C LYS A 313 -22.49 17.99 1.98
N ARG A 314 -21.66 18.98 2.28
CA ARG A 314 -20.49 18.78 3.14
C ARG A 314 -20.86 18.19 4.49
N GLU A 315 -21.95 18.67 5.09
CA GLU A 315 -22.42 18.19 6.40
C GLU A 315 -22.86 16.72 6.34
N GLU A 316 -23.39 16.27 5.21
CA GLU A 316 -23.77 14.87 5.00
C GLU A 316 -22.53 13.97 4.95
N LEU A 317 -21.49 14.39 4.21
CA LEU A 317 -20.23 13.64 4.14
C LEU A 317 -19.47 13.67 5.47
N LEU A 318 -19.47 14.78 6.20
CA LEU A 318 -18.87 14.85 7.55
C LEU A 318 -19.60 13.92 8.52
N ALA A 319 -20.94 13.92 8.50
CA ALA A 319 -21.72 13.00 9.32
C ALA A 319 -21.53 11.53 8.89
N LEU A 320 -21.21 11.28 7.63
CA LEU A 320 -20.87 9.95 7.13
C LEU A 320 -19.46 9.54 7.57
N ALA A 321 -18.47 10.43 7.49
CA ALA A 321 -17.10 10.16 7.93
C ALA A 321 -17.01 9.82 9.42
N LYS A 322 -17.91 10.40 10.24
CA LYS A 322 -18.05 10.07 11.67
C LYS A 322 -18.67 8.70 11.94
N ARG A 323 -19.68 8.32 11.14
CA ARG A 323 -20.50 7.13 11.39
C ARG A 323 -20.03 5.89 10.66
N ASN A 324 -19.52 6.09 9.44
CA ASN A 324 -19.11 5.06 8.49
C ASN A 324 -17.84 5.46 7.71
N PRO A 325 -16.72 5.75 8.42
CA PRO A 325 -15.43 6.07 7.80
C PRO A 325 -14.91 5.00 6.82
N GLU A 326 -15.31 3.74 6.99
CA GLU A 326 -15.01 2.62 6.09
C GLU A 326 -15.55 2.80 4.66
N ARG A 327 -16.49 3.73 4.47
CA ARG A 327 -17.00 4.08 3.14
C ARG A 327 -16.12 5.03 2.37
N PHE A 328 -15.08 5.60 2.98
CA PHE A 328 -14.15 6.47 2.27
C PHE A 328 -12.88 5.69 1.87
N SER A 329 -12.09 6.24 0.96
CA SER A 329 -10.71 5.81 0.64
C SER A 329 -9.93 7.02 0.10
N CYS A 330 -8.60 6.92 0.05
CA CYS A 330 -7.73 8.02 -0.38
C CYS A 330 -7.34 7.94 -1.86
#